data_AF-A0A2W6CZ70-F1
#
_entry.id   AF-A0A2W6CZ70-F1
#
_cell.length_a   1.000
_cell.length_b   1.000
_cell.length_c   1.000
_cell.angle_alpha   90.00
_cell.angle_beta   90.00
_cell.angle_gamma   90.00
#
_symmetry.space_group_name_H-M   'P 1'
#
loop_
_entity.id
_entity.type
_entity.pdbx_description
1 polymer ?
#
loop_
_entity_poly.entity_id
_entity_poly.type
_entity_poly.pdbx_seq_one_letter_code
_entity_poly.pdbx_strand_id
1 'polypeptide(L)'
;MRAALGVEEAIGAVLSVAGGMMQDMPAAPVARSQLVGRSGELARLLQLAGIEPTDTRQSAVLLSGDAGVGKTRLLAELRERAEQAGWRVLVGHCLDFGDSALAYLPFSEAFGRLVAEAPDLATSLVDASPAVASLMPVRRLLSEPDPVPYPHQSPALRIDRADLFEGIRAALGELSRAAPLLLLVEDVHWA
;
A
#
# COMPACT_ATOMS: atom_id res chain seq x y z
N MET A 1 58.92 11.65 -33.78
CA MET A 1 58.14 12.79 -34.30
C MET A 1 56.91 12.23 -35.02
N ARG A 2 55.71 12.62 -34.55
CA ARG A 2 54.39 12.56 -35.19
C ARG A 2 53.73 11.22 -35.58
N ALA A 3 52.63 10.97 -34.88
CA ALA A 3 51.43 10.27 -35.34
C ALA A 3 50.59 11.14 -36.30
N ALA A 4 49.74 10.48 -37.11
CA ALA A 4 48.36 10.87 -37.44
C ALA A 4 47.68 9.61 -38.03
N LEU A 5 46.66 9.00 -37.41
CA LEU A 5 45.23 9.40 -37.28
C LEU A 5 44.49 9.49 -38.62
N GLY A 6 43.38 8.76 -38.71
CA GLY A 6 42.37 8.85 -39.76
C GLY A 6 40.95 8.83 -39.18
N VAL A 7 40.27 9.98 -39.35
CA VAL A 7 38.84 10.27 -39.71
C VAL A 7 37.74 9.67 -38.80
N GLU A 8 37.13 10.42 -37.86
CA GLU A 8 36.11 11.51 -37.92
C GLU A 8 34.64 11.06 -38.14
N GLU A 9 33.78 11.32 -37.15
CA GLU A 9 32.64 12.27 -37.25
C GLU A 9 32.10 12.61 -35.85
N ALA A 10 31.91 13.90 -35.56
CA ALA A 10 31.40 14.45 -34.31
C ALA A 10 30.31 15.48 -34.61
N ILE A 11 29.27 15.54 -33.78
CA ILE A 11 28.41 16.69 -33.37
C ILE A 11 27.37 16.08 -32.42
N GLY A 12 27.08 16.52 -31.20
CA GLY A 12 27.55 17.60 -30.36
C GLY A 12 26.73 17.50 -29.07
N ALA A 13 27.39 17.41 -27.91
CA ALA A 13 26.71 17.47 -26.62
C ALA A 13 26.38 18.93 -26.32
N VAL A 14 25.10 19.26 -26.20
CA VAL A 14 24.66 20.56 -25.68
C VAL A 14 24.75 20.52 -24.16
N LEU A 15 25.73 21.23 -23.62
CA LEU A 15 25.72 21.75 -22.24
C LEU A 15 25.06 23.13 -22.28
N SER A 16 23.94 23.30 -21.56
CA SER A 16 23.39 24.62 -21.19
C SER A 16 22.83 24.47 -19.77
N VAL A 17 23.54 24.98 -18.76
CA VAL A 17 23.35 26.29 -18.09
C VAL A 17 22.02 26.40 -17.37
N ALA A 18 22.12 26.60 -16.05
CA ALA A 18 21.01 26.92 -15.16
C ALA A 18 20.27 28.18 -15.64
N GLY A 19 18.98 28.02 -15.93
CA GLY A 19 18.10 29.13 -16.26
C GLY A 19 16.71 28.65 -16.66
N GLY A 20 15.73 28.83 -15.76
CA GLY A 20 14.32 28.95 -16.12
C GLY A 20 13.46 27.68 -16.03
N MET A 21 12.55 27.72 -15.06
CA MET A 21 11.20 27.14 -15.07
C MET A 21 11.03 25.61 -15.07
N MET A 22 10.31 25.19 -14.04
CA MET A 22 9.65 23.89 -13.85
C MET A 22 8.89 23.49 -15.12
N GLN A 23 9.43 22.55 -15.88
CA GLN A 23 8.70 21.79 -16.88
C GLN A 23 8.70 20.32 -16.45
N ASP A 24 7.50 19.72 -16.49
CA ASP A 24 7.22 18.34 -16.10
C ASP A 24 8.21 17.37 -16.74
N MET A 25 9.07 16.81 -15.90
CA MET A 25 9.87 15.65 -16.24
C MET A 25 8.92 14.44 -16.19
N PRO A 26 8.67 13.74 -17.31
CA PRO A 26 7.93 12.49 -17.23
C PRO A 26 8.75 11.54 -16.35
N ALA A 27 8.18 11.14 -15.21
CA ALA A 27 8.80 10.19 -14.32
C ALA A 27 9.05 8.90 -15.10
N ALA A 28 10.30 8.67 -15.52
CA ALA A 28 10.70 7.39 -16.05
C ALA A 28 10.33 6.32 -15.00
N PRO A 29 9.75 5.17 -15.40
CA PRO A 29 9.47 4.11 -14.46
C PRO A 29 10.77 3.76 -13.73
N VAL A 30 10.81 3.95 -12.42
CA VAL A 30 11.94 3.53 -11.63
C VAL A 30 11.99 2.01 -11.75
N ALA A 31 12.90 1.50 -12.59
CA ALA A 31 13.10 0.07 -12.76
C ALA A 31 13.45 -0.49 -11.38
N ARG A 32 12.52 -1.26 -10.80
CA ARG A 32 12.74 -1.88 -9.50
C ARG A 32 13.90 -2.87 -9.65
N SER A 33 14.97 -2.66 -8.89
CA SER A 33 16.12 -3.56 -8.91
C SER A 33 15.71 -4.97 -8.48
N GLN A 34 16.28 -6.01 -9.10
CA GLN A 34 15.97 -7.40 -8.74
C GLN A 34 16.22 -7.63 -7.24
N LEU A 35 15.34 -8.42 -6.60
CA LEU A 35 15.52 -8.81 -5.21
C LEU A 35 16.70 -9.78 -5.08
N VAL A 36 17.89 -9.27 -4.74
CA VAL A 36 19.11 -10.07 -4.63
C VAL A 36 19.21 -10.72 -3.24
N GLY A 37 19.52 -12.02 -3.20
CA GLY A 37 19.89 -12.73 -1.97
C GLY A 37 18.76 -13.00 -0.98
N ARG A 38 17.49 -12.77 -1.37
CA ARG A 38 16.31 -12.93 -0.50
C ARG A 38 15.26 -13.91 -1.05
N SER A 39 15.65 -14.73 -2.02
CA SER A 39 14.72 -15.67 -2.67
C SER A 39 14.17 -16.72 -1.71
N GLY A 40 14.97 -17.14 -0.72
CA GLY A 40 14.54 -18.10 0.31
C GLY A 40 13.48 -17.53 1.25
N GLU A 41 13.67 -16.29 1.72
CA GLU A 41 12.71 -15.60 2.58
C GLU A 41 11.41 -15.29 1.84
N LEU A 42 11.49 -14.87 0.57
CA LEU A 42 10.31 -14.64 -0.26
C LEU A 42 9.53 -15.94 -0.47
N ALA A 43 10.20 -17.04 -0.82
CA ALA A 43 9.56 -18.34 -0.97
C ALA A 43 8.88 -18.80 0.33
N ARG A 44 9.54 -18.60 1.47
CA ARG A 44 8.95 -18.90 2.78
C ARG A 44 7.70 -18.06 3.05
N LEU A 45 7.74 -16.76 2.76
CA LEU A 45 6.57 -15.88 2.92
C LEU A 45 5.41 -16.27 1.99
N LEU A 46 5.68 -16.62 0.73
CA LEU A 46 4.66 -17.07 -0.23
C LEU A 46 3.94 -18.33 0.26
N GLN A 47 4.69 -19.28 0.81
CA GLN A 47 4.14 -20.49 1.41
C GLN A 47 3.31 -20.18 2.66
N LEU A 48 3.84 -19.41 3.60
CA LEU A 48 3.14 -19.10 4.85
C LEU A 48 1.87 -18.26 4.62
N ALA A 49 1.89 -17.34 3.66
CA ALA A 49 0.73 -16.57 3.23
C ALA A 49 -0.30 -17.41 2.44
N GLY A 50 0.04 -18.65 2.08
CA GLY A 50 -0.84 -19.56 1.33
C GLY A 50 -0.99 -19.22 -0.14
N ILE A 51 -0.15 -18.33 -0.68
CA ILE A 51 -0.10 -17.96 -2.10
C ILE A 51 0.44 -19.14 -2.91
N GLU A 52 1.47 -19.80 -2.39
CA GLU A 52 1.91 -21.10 -2.92
C GLU A 52 1.18 -22.25 -2.19
N PRO A 53 0.81 -23.33 -2.90
CA PRO A 53 0.13 -24.47 -2.29
C PRO A 53 0.97 -25.11 -1.16
N THR A 54 0.36 -25.30 0.00
CA THR A 54 0.95 -26.03 1.13
C THR A 54 -0.15 -26.78 1.90
N ASP A 55 0.22 -27.85 2.60
CA ASP A 55 -0.68 -28.63 3.46
C ASP A 55 -1.18 -27.85 4.68
N THR A 56 -0.56 -26.70 4.98
CA THR A 56 -0.94 -25.81 6.09
C THR A 56 -1.17 -24.40 5.58
N ARG A 57 -2.35 -23.83 5.82
CA ARG A 57 -2.59 -22.40 5.61
C ARG A 57 -2.46 -21.68 6.95
N GLN A 58 -1.50 -20.77 7.07
CA GLN A 58 -1.45 -19.81 8.18
C GLN A 58 -2.19 -18.54 7.73
N SER A 59 -3.11 -18.04 8.56
CA SER A 59 -3.92 -16.86 8.21
C SER A 59 -3.25 -15.53 8.56
N ALA A 60 -2.12 -15.56 9.29
CA ALA A 60 -1.39 -14.37 9.70
C ALA A 60 0.10 -14.65 9.82
N VAL A 61 0.93 -13.75 9.27
CA VAL A 61 2.38 -13.82 9.28
C VAL A 61 2.93 -12.47 9.73
N LEU A 62 3.80 -12.47 10.75
CA LEU A 62 4.52 -11.27 11.18
C LEU A 62 5.94 -11.29 10.59
N LEU A 63 6.28 -10.27 9.80
CA LEU A 63 7.63 -10.08 9.28
C LEU A 63 8.41 -9.12 10.18
N SER A 64 9.36 -9.66 10.94
CA SER A 64 10.24 -8.88 11.81
C SER A 64 11.69 -8.85 11.28
N GLY A 65 12.44 -7.83 11.67
CA GLY A 65 13.84 -7.66 11.31
C GLY A 65 14.30 -6.22 11.49
N ASP A 66 15.61 -6.00 11.41
CA ASP A 66 16.21 -4.70 11.68
C ASP A 66 15.72 -3.59 10.72
N ALA A 67 15.86 -2.34 11.17
CA ALA A 67 15.61 -1.18 10.33
C ALA A 67 16.53 -1.21 9.10
N GLY A 68 15.98 -0.90 7.92
CA GLY A 68 16.75 -0.91 6.68
C GLY A 68 17.08 -2.30 6.10
N VAL A 69 16.71 -3.41 6.76
CA VAL A 69 17.02 -4.78 6.27
C VAL A 69 16.26 -5.18 4.99
N GLY A 70 15.34 -4.33 4.51
CA GLY A 70 14.59 -4.54 3.26
C GLY A 70 13.21 -5.20 3.42
N LYS A 71 12.58 -5.11 4.60
CA LYS A 71 11.23 -5.67 4.86
C LYS A 71 10.18 -5.17 3.85
N THR A 72 10.08 -3.86 3.64
CA THR A 72 9.16 -3.25 2.68
C THR A 72 9.45 -3.72 1.25
N ARG A 73 10.72 -3.90 0.86
CA ARG A 73 11.07 -4.46 -0.46
C ARG A 73 10.58 -5.90 -0.59
N LEU A 74 10.72 -6.71 0.47
CA LEU A 74 10.26 -8.09 0.50
C LEU A 74 8.72 -8.18 0.45
N LEU A 75 8.00 -7.31 1.17
CA LEU A 75 6.54 -7.21 1.09
C LEU A 75 6.05 -6.73 -0.28
N ALA A 76 6.78 -5.82 -0.93
CA ALA A 76 6.46 -5.39 -2.29
C ALA A 76 6.57 -6.55 -3.31
N GLU A 77 7.57 -7.42 -3.16
CA GLU A 77 7.71 -8.62 -3.99
C GLU A 77 6.61 -9.66 -3.68
N LEU A 78 6.28 -9.86 -2.40
CA LEU A 78 5.16 -10.72 -1.99
C LEU A 78 3.84 -10.26 -2.62
N ARG A 79 3.56 -8.95 -2.55
CA ARG A 79 2.40 -8.31 -3.18
C ARG A 79 2.35 -8.60 -4.68
N GLU A 80 3.45 -8.33 -5.39
CA GLU A 80 3.50 -8.53 -6.84
C GLU A 80 3.22 -9.99 -7.23
N ARG A 81 3.80 -10.95 -6.50
CA ARG A 81 3.53 -12.37 -6.72
C ARG A 81 2.09 -12.77 -6.40
N ALA A 82 1.50 -12.19 -5.34
CA ALA A 82 0.10 -12.42 -5.00
C ALA A 82 -0.83 -11.89 -6.10
N GLU A 83 -0.63 -10.66 -6.56
CA GLU A 83 -1.40 -10.04 -7.66
C GLU A 83 -1.27 -10.88 -8.95
N GLN A 84 -0.07 -11.34 -9.30
CA GLN A 84 0.17 -12.25 -10.44
C GLN A 84 -0.54 -13.61 -10.28
N ALA A 85 -0.70 -14.09 -9.06
CA ALA A 85 -1.45 -15.31 -8.74
C ALA A 85 -2.98 -15.08 -8.65
N GLY A 86 -3.47 -13.88 -8.99
CA GLY A 86 -4.89 -13.54 -8.98
C GLY A 86 -5.46 -13.21 -7.61
N TRP A 87 -4.61 -12.94 -6.61
CA TRP A 87 -5.06 -12.48 -5.30
C TRP A 87 -5.44 -11.01 -5.36
N ARG A 88 -6.47 -10.64 -4.59
CA ARG A 88 -6.71 -9.25 -4.22
C ARG A 88 -5.74 -8.87 -3.12
N VAL A 89 -4.99 -7.79 -3.31
CA VAL A 89 -4.07 -7.27 -2.29
C VAL A 89 -4.55 -5.93 -1.77
N LEU A 90 -4.71 -5.83 -0.46
CA LEU A 90 -4.95 -4.58 0.25
C LEU A 90 -3.71 -4.21 1.05
N VAL A 91 -3.36 -2.93 1.08
CA VAL A 91 -2.21 -2.42 1.84
C VAL A 91 -2.66 -1.26 2.71
N GLY A 92 -2.25 -1.28 3.97
CA GLY A 92 -2.40 -0.19 4.90
C GLY A 92 -1.15 0.00 5.76
N HIS A 93 -0.89 1.24 6.16
CA HIS A 93 0.29 1.58 6.96
C HIS A 93 -0.14 2.08 8.33
N CYS A 94 0.56 1.61 9.36
CA CYS A 94 0.54 2.27 10.65
C CYS A 94 1.51 3.45 10.59
N LEU A 95 1.08 4.63 11.03
CA LEU A 95 1.90 5.84 11.02
C LEU A 95 2.01 6.38 12.44
N ASP A 96 3.20 6.82 12.80
CA ASP A 96 3.44 7.57 14.02
C ASP A 96 2.98 9.02 13.83
N PHE A 97 1.99 9.42 14.62
CA PHE A 97 1.50 10.79 14.70
C PHE A 97 1.79 11.41 16.08
N GLY A 98 2.78 10.88 16.80
CA GLY A 98 3.10 11.28 18.18
C GLY A 98 1.93 11.00 19.12
N ASP A 99 1.44 12.05 19.79
CA ASP A 99 0.36 11.94 20.81
C ASP A 99 -1.03 11.60 20.23
N SER A 100 -1.17 11.42 18.91
CA SER A 100 -2.45 11.19 18.24
C SER A 100 -2.43 9.96 17.33
N ALA A 101 -2.38 8.76 17.90
CA ALA A 101 -2.54 7.53 17.11
C ALA A 101 -3.92 7.50 16.40
N LEU A 102 -3.91 7.38 15.07
CA LEU A 102 -5.13 7.19 14.29
C LEU A 102 -5.50 5.70 14.30
N ALA A 103 -6.36 5.32 15.24
CA ALA A 103 -6.88 3.95 15.32
C ALA A 103 -7.47 3.52 13.97
N TYR A 104 -7.18 2.29 13.56
CA TYR A 104 -7.68 1.68 12.31
C TYR A 104 -7.23 2.39 11.02
N LEU A 105 -6.19 3.22 11.05
CA LEU A 105 -5.63 3.85 9.85
C LEU A 105 -5.26 2.85 8.75
N PRO A 106 -4.61 1.69 9.03
CA PRO A 106 -4.29 0.73 7.97
C PRO A 106 -5.54 0.27 7.20
N PHE A 107 -6.65 0.04 7.91
CA PHE A 107 -7.92 -0.33 7.29
C PHE A 107 -8.53 0.84 6.53
N SER A 108 -8.41 2.06 7.05
CA SER A 108 -8.89 3.25 6.36
C SER A 108 -8.14 3.49 5.04
N GLU A 109 -6.84 3.29 5.02
CA GLU A 109 -6.04 3.39 3.79
C GLU A 109 -6.40 2.27 2.81
N ALA A 110 -6.49 1.02 3.29
CA ALA A 110 -6.84 -0.14 2.48
C ALA A 110 -8.22 0.02 1.81
N PHE A 111 -9.24 0.39 2.58
CA PHE A 111 -10.58 0.63 2.03
C PHE A 111 -10.65 1.90 1.19
N GLY A 112 -9.85 2.92 1.49
CA GLY A 112 -9.75 4.12 0.66
C GLY A 112 -9.24 3.82 -0.76
N ARG A 113 -8.22 2.95 -0.88
CA ARG A 113 -7.77 2.46 -2.19
C ARG A 113 -8.85 1.65 -2.89
N LEU A 114 -9.55 0.78 -2.16
CA LEU A 114 -10.67 0.01 -2.72
C LEU A 114 -11.78 0.90 -3.28
N VAL A 115 -12.13 2.00 -2.59
CA VAL A 115 -13.10 2.98 -3.09
C VAL A 115 -12.66 3.59 -4.42
N ALA A 116 -11.36 3.88 -4.58
CA ALA A 116 -10.82 4.46 -5.80
C ALA A 116 -10.75 3.44 -6.96
N GLU A 117 -10.40 2.19 -6.67
CA GLU A 117 -10.14 1.16 -7.68
C GLU A 117 -11.41 0.36 -8.05
N ALA A 118 -12.35 0.19 -7.12
CA ALA A 118 -13.56 -0.62 -7.27
C ALA A 118 -14.75 -0.02 -6.50
N PRO A 119 -15.29 1.14 -6.95
CA PRO A 119 -16.34 1.88 -6.23
C PRO A 119 -17.63 1.08 -6.01
N ASP A 120 -18.04 0.25 -6.98
CA ASP A 120 -19.24 -0.58 -6.85
C ASP A 120 -19.09 -1.65 -5.76
N LEU A 121 -17.89 -2.22 -5.64
CA LEU A 121 -17.56 -3.18 -4.60
C LEU A 121 -17.51 -2.49 -3.24
N ALA A 122 -16.89 -1.31 -3.15
CA ALA A 122 -16.88 -0.52 -1.91
C ALA A 122 -18.30 -0.16 -1.45
N THR A 123 -19.18 0.22 -2.37
CA THR A 123 -20.61 0.48 -2.10
C THR A 123 -21.29 -0.77 -1.54
N SER A 124 -21.09 -1.92 -2.19
CA SER A 124 -21.65 -3.20 -1.75
C SER A 124 -21.19 -3.60 -0.33
N LEU A 125 -19.93 -3.30 0.03
CA LEU A 125 -19.42 -3.54 1.38
C LEU A 125 -20.10 -2.65 2.43
N VAL A 126 -20.36 -1.39 2.09
CA VAL A 126 -21.07 -0.45 2.98
C VAL A 126 -22.53 -0.88 3.16
N ASP A 127 -23.19 -1.33 2.10
CA ASP A 127 -24.56 -1.83 2.17
C ASP A 127 -24.67 -3.08 3.04
N ALA A 128 -23.69 -3.99 2.93
CA ALA A 128 -23.62 -5.20 3.75
C ALA A 128 -23.24 -4.91 5.21
N SER A 129 -22.39 -3.90 5.45
CA SER A 129 -21.90 -3.53 6.77
C SER A 129 -21.70 -2.01 6.89
N PRO A 130 -22.74 -1.26 7.32
CA PRO A 130 -22.69 0.20 7.41
C PRO A 130 -21.56 0.74 8.29
N ALA A 131 -21.10 -0.02 9.28
CA ALA A 131 -19.99 0.36 10.17
C ALA A 131 -18.67 0.60 9.41
N VAL A 132 -18.45 -0.05 8.26
CA VAL A 132 -17.22 0.09 7.47
C VAL A 132 -17.15 1.46 6.78
N ALA A 133 -18.29 2.14 6.60
CA ALA A 133 -18.33 3.47 6.00
C ALA A 133 -17.48 4.50 6.74
N SER A 134 -17.26 4.35 8.06
CA SER A 134 -16.41 5.27 8.82
C SER A 134 -14.91 5.13 8.52
N LEU A 135 -14.49 4.00 7.94
CA LEU A 135 -13.12 3.76 7.50
C LEU A 135 -12.90 4.22 6.06
N MET A 136 -13.97 4.43 5.30
CA MET A 136 -13.86 4.87 3.92
C MET A 136 -13.75 6.41 3.83
N PRO A 137 -12.84 6.94 3.00
CA PRO A 137 -12.67 8.38 2.81
C PRO A 137 -13.87 9.06 2.13
N VAL A 138 -14.93 8.33 1.77
CA VAL A 138 -16.17 8.83 1.17
C VAL A 138 -16.79 9.98 1.97
N ARG A 139 -16.52 10.11 3.28
CA ARG A 139 -16.93 11.29 4.08
C ARG A 139 -15.88 12.37 4.27
N ARG A 140 -14.58 12.07 4.14
CA ARG A 140 -13.50 13.07 4.31
C ARG A 140 -13.27 13.93 3.08
N LEU A 141 -13.54 13.42 1.87
CA LEU A 141 -13.39 14.17 0.61
C LEU A 141 -14.64 15.01 0.24
N LEU A 142 -15.80 14.66 0.79
CA LEU A 142 -17.05 15.41 0.58
C LEU A 142 -17.33 16.45 1.68
N SER A 143 -16.50 16.49 2.71
CA SER A 143 -16.49 17.56 3.69
C SER A 143 -15.35 18.51 3.30
N GLU A 144 -15.66 19.77 3.01
CA GLU A 144 -14.62 20.80 2.89
C GLU A 144 -13.68 20.75 4.12
N PRO A 145 -12.41 21.18 4.00
CA PRO A 145 -11.51 21.25 5.15
C PRO A 145 -12.09 22.26 6.14
N ASP A 146 -12.89 21.76 7.08
CA ASP A 146 -13.47 22.54 8.16
C ASP A 146 -12.28 23.07 8.99
N PRO A 147 -12.09 24.39 9.12
CA PRO A 147 -10.98 24.97 9.87
C PRO A 147 -11.31 24.92 11.36
N VAL A 148 -11.48 23.71 11.89
CA VAL A 148 -11.68 23.47 13.33
C VAL A 148 -10.41 22.83 13.87
N PRO A 149 -9.72 23.49 14.83
CA PRO A 149 -8.52 22.94 15.44
C PRO A 149 -8.93 21.73 16.28
N TYR A 150 -8.57 20.51 15.86
CA TYR A 150 -8.87 19.24 16.52
C TYR A 150 -9.11 19.35 18.03
N PRO A 151 -10.35 19.13 18.51
CA PRO A 151 -10.56 18.77 19.89
C PRO A 151 -11.64 17.67 19.95
N HIS A 152 -11.20 16.43 20.14
CA HIS A 152 -12.04 15.30 20.57
C HIS A 152 -13.24 14.94 19.65
N GLN A 153 -13.15 13.77 19.01
CA GLN A 153 -14.29 12.92 18.62
C GLN A 153 -15.57 13.69 18.28
N SER A 154 -15.72 14.12 17.03
CA SER A 154 -17.00 14.64 16.52
C SER A 154 -18.15 13.73 16.99
N PRO A 155 -19.25 14.27 17.56
CA PRO A 155 -20.32 13.45 18.16
C PRO A 155 -21.14 12.64 17.13
N ALA A 156 -20.84 12.79 15.83
CA ALA A 156 -21.53 12.12 14.75
C ALA A 156 -20.96 10.70 14.57
N LEU A 157 -21.67 9.73 15.17
CA LEU A 157 -21.40 8.28 15.20
C LEU A 157 -20.13 7.88 15.96
N ARG A 158 -20.24 7.77 17.29
CA ARG A 158 -19.42 6.78 18.01
C ARG A 158 -19.92 5.39 17.62
N ILE A 159 -19.43 4.86 16.50
CA ILE A 159 -19.56 3.44 16.19
C ILE A 159 -18.83 2.69 17.30
N ASP A 160 -19.47 1.68 17.89
CA ASP A 160 -18.82 0.87 18.89
C ASP A 160 -17.63 0.13 18.26
N ARG A 161 -16.55 -0.04 19.03
CA ARG A 161 -15.37 -0.77 18.58
C ARG A 161 -15.72 -2.19 18.14
N ALA A 162 -16.68 -2.83 18.81
CA ALA A 162 -17.15 -4.15 18.45
C ALA A 162 -17.82 -4.16 17.06
N ASP A 163 -18.71 -3.20 16.80
CA ASP A 163 -19.38 -3.06 15.50
C ASP A 163 -18.38 -2.77 14.38
N LEU A 164 -17.36 -1.96 14.65
CA LEU A 164 -16.32 -1.65 13.68
C LEU A 164 -15.45 -2.87 13.36
N PHE A 165 -15.03 -3.62 14.39
CA PHE A 165 -14.27 -4.86 14.21
C PHE A 165 -15.07 -5.89 13.40
N GLU A 166 -16.33 -6.07 13.75
CA GLU A 166 -17.23 -6.98 13.04
C GLU A 166 -17.45 -6.52 11.60
N GLY A 167 -17.58 -5.21 11.37
CA GLY A 167 -17.67 -4.66 10.03
C GLY A 167 -16.41 -4.89 9.20
N ILE A 168 -15.21 -4.67 9.76
CA ILE A 168 -13.95 -5.00 9.10
C ILE A 168 -13.91 -6.49 8.74
N ARG A 169 -14.24 -7.37 9.69
CA ARG A 169 -14.26 -8.81 9.49
C ARG A 169 -15.23 -9.21 8.37
N ALA A 170 -16.44 -8.66 8.37
CA ALA A 170 -17.44 -8.91 7.34
C ALA A 170 -16.97 -8.41 5.96
N ALA A 171 -16.39 -7.21 5.89
CA ALA A 171 -15.87 -6.66 4.64
C ALA A 171 -14.73 -7.50 4.06
N LEU A 172 -13.74 -7.89 4.88
CA LEU A 172 -12.66 -8.77 4.44
C LEU A 172 -13.20 -10.14 3.99
N GLY A 173 -14.21 -10.67 4.70
CA GLY A 173 -14.91 -11.90 4.32
C GLY A 173 -15.58 -11.79 2.96
N GLU A 174 -16.34 -10.73 2.70
CA GLU A 174 -17.02 -10.51 1.43
C GLU A 174 -16.02 -10.33 0.28
N LEU A 175 -14.96 -9.54 0.49
CA LEU A 175 -13.87 -9.38 -0.48
C LEU A 175 -13.20 -10.71 -0.83
N SER A 176 -13.11 -11.65 0.11
CA SER A 176 -12.48 -12.96 -0.12
C SER A 176 -13.32 -13.93 -0.97
N ARG A 177 -14.60 -13.61 -1.25
CA ARG A 177 -15.50 -14.51 -2.00
C ARG A 177 -15.20 -14.56 -3.49
N ALA A 178 -14.81 -13.42 -4.06
CA ALA A 178 -14.53 -13.31 -5.49
C ALA A 178 -13.09 -13.74 -5.85
N ALA A 179 -12.14 -13.53 -4.94
CA ALA A 179 -10.74 -13.88 -5.11
C ALA A 179 -10.08 -14.03 -3.73
N PRO A 180 -9.02 -14.85 -3.58
CA PRO A 180 -8.20 -14.89 -2.37
C PRO A 180 -7.72 -13.48 -1.99
N LEU A 181 -7.71 -13.18 -0.69
CA LEU A 181 -7.41 -11.86 -0.16
C LEU A 181 -6.11 -11.89 0.65
N LEU A 182 -5.17 -10.99 0.30
CA LEU A 182 -3.99 -10.69 1.10
C LEU A 182 -4.13 -9.26 1.65
N LEU A 183 -4.14 -9.14 2.98
CA LEU A 183 -4.05 -7.84 3.66
C LEU A 183 -2.63 -7.66 4.20
N LEU A 184 -1.92 -6.65 3.68
CA LEU A 184 -0.62 -6.23 4.18
C LEU A 184 -0.80 -5.02 5.11
N VAL A 185 -0.30 -5.16 6.35
CA VAL A 185 -0.22 -4.08 7.31
C VAL A 185 1.24 -3.77 7.57
N GLU A 186 1.72 -2.63 7.10
CA GLU A 186 3.10 -2.19 7.31
C GLU A 186 3.25 -1.40 8.61
N ASP A 187 4.46 -1.47 9.16
CA ASP A 187 4.88 -0.71 10.33
C ASP A 187 4.03 -0.89 11.60
N VAL A 188 3.53 -2.12 11.83
CA VAL A 188 2.72 -2.52 13.01
C VAL A 188 3.32 -2.11 14.37
N HIS A 189 4.62 -1.86 14.45
CA HIS A 189 5.26 -1.34 15.65
C HIS A 189 4.80 0.07 16.06
N TRP A 190 4.13 0.81 15.17
CA TRP A 190 3.49 2.10 15.44
C TRP A 190 1.99 2.00 15.77
N ALA A 191 1.42 0.79 15.85
CA ALA A 191 -0.01 0.55 16.08
C ALA A 191 -0.43 0.65 17.55
#